data_AF-A0A4Q4WL62-F1
#
_entry.id   AF-A0A4Q4WL62-F1
#
_cell.length_a   1.000
_cell.length_b   1.000
_cell.length_c   1.000
_cell.angle_alpha   90.00
_cell.angle_beta   90.00
_cell.angle_gamma   90.00
#
_symmetry.space_group_name_H-M   'P 1'
#
loop_
_entity.id
_entity.type
_entity.pdbx_description
1 polymer ?
#
loop_
_entity_poly.entity_id
_entity_poly.type
_entity_poly.pdbx_seq_one_letter_code
_entity_poly.pdbx_strand_id
1 'polypeptide(L)'
;MALVRDPRIADDEARNDQVVSLHPDMDPDTIRMWVALTGSVAAPFAPWWLGVTSVLLEFVQHRYLMMGASSSFLNSDFRMQEASVFAGRIFERILYYMCSAPDAFLPVVTDMLTGFEAQSRDDLDWAEKGARALIEKGDRDAAKTLLTHYSHTRAAKALEVGKTIADA
;
A
#
# COMPACT_ATOMS: atom_id res chain seq x y z
N MET A 1 12.43 2.71 5.87
CA MET A 1 11.02 2.50 6.31
C MET A 1 10.91 2.40 7.82
N ALA A 2 11.86 1.80 8.54
CA ALA A 2 11.84 1.69 10.01
C ALA A 2 11.61 3.02 10.77
N LEU A 3 12.18 4.15 10.31
CA LEU A 3 11.97 5.46 10.94
C LEU A 3 10.51 5.92 10.90
N VAL A 4 9.78 5.62 9.84
CA VAL A 4 8.37 6.03 9.68
C VAL A 4 7.45 5.09 10.47
N ARG A 5 7.90 3.84 10.72
CA ARG A 5 7.20 2.84 11.55
C ARG A 5 7.41 3.04 13.05
N ASP A 6 8.18 4.04 13.47
CA ASP A 6 8.41 4.31 14.89
C ASP A 6 7.07 4.68 15.57
N PRO A 7 6.63 3.96 16.62
CA PRO A 7 5.35 4.24 17.28
C PRO A 7 5.23 5.63 17.90
N ARG A 8 6.35 6.37 18.02
CA ARG A 8 6.34 7.78 18.45
C ARG A 8 5.96 8.74 17.33
N ILE A 9 5.89 8.25 16.10
CA ILE A 9 5.60 9.02 14.87
C ILE A 9 4.35 8.46 14.18
N ALA A 10 4.21 7.14 14.09
CA ALA A 10 3.05 6.46 13.53
C ALA A 10 2.04 6.13 14.64
N ASP A 11 1.11 7.06 14.89
CA ASP A 11 -0.01 6.92 15.82
C ASP A 11 -1.34 6.61 15.08
N ASP A 12 -2.45 6.52 15.83
CA ASP A 12 -3.79 6.24 15.30
C ASP A 12 -4.34 7.36 14.39
N GLU A 13 -3.76 8.56 14.45
CA GLU A 13 -4.13 9.67 13.56
C GLU A 13 -3.40 9.60 12.21
N ALA A 14 -2.33 8.79 12.11
CA ALA A 14 -1.59 8.56 10.88
C ALA A 14 -2.45 7.81 9.85
N ARG A 15 -3.12 8.57 8.98
CA ARG A 15 -4.02 8.02 7.95
C ARG A 15 -3.32 7.19 6.89
N ASN A 16 -2.04 7.44 6.61
CA ASN A 16 -1.16 6.63 5.77
C ASN A 16 0.29 7.07 5.97
N ASP A 17 1.21 6.18 5.67
CA ASP A 17 2.64 6.47 5.67
C ASP A 17 3.23 6.27 4.28
N GLN A 18 4.13 7.17 3.90
CA GLN A 18 4.73 7.17 2.57
C GLN A 18 6.24 7.41 2.64
N VAL A 19 7.00 6.63 1.87
CA VAL A 19 8.45 6.81 1.73
C VAL A 19 8.80 6.88 0.25
N VAL A 20 9.41 7.98 -0.14
CA VAL A 20 9.87 8.24 -1.52
C VAL A 20 11.37 8.51 -1.48
N SER A 21 12.12 7.91 -2.41
CA SER A 21 13.53 8.22 -2.62
C SER A 21 13.65 8.94 -3.97
N LEU A 22 14.12 10.18 -3.92
CA LEU A 22 14.29 11.02 -5.09
C LEU A 22 15.77 11.19 -5.39
N HIS A 23 16.14 11.00 -6.65
CA HIS A 23 17.49 11.18 -7.17
C HIS A 23 17.44 12.12 -8.38
N PRO A 24 18.55 12.84 -8.67
CA PRO A 24 18.67 13.56 -9.94
C PRO A 24 18.42 12.62 -11.13
N ASP A 25 17.83 13.17 -12.20
CA ASP A 25 17.68 12.51 -13.50
C ASP A 25 16.81 11.24 -13.52
N MET A 26 15.94 11.05 -12.52
CA MET A 26 14.94 9.99 -12.56
C MET A 26 13.88 10.26 -13.64
N ASP A 27 13.51 9.22 -14.39
CA ASP A 27 12.32 9.29 -15.23
C ASP A 27 11.07 9.38 -14.33
N PRO A 28 10.14 10.33 -14.57
CA PRO A 28 8.96 10.52 -13.74
C PRO A 28 8.14 9.25 -13.52
N ASP A 29 8.00 8.40 -14.54
CA ASP A 29 7.20 7.17 -14.44
C ASP A 29 7.85 6.13 -13.52
N THR A 30 9.17 6.25 -13.29
CA THR A 30 9.96 5.35 -12.44
C THR A 30 10.16 5.86 -11.02
N ILE A 31 9.60 7.02 -10.67
CA ILE A 31 9.62 7.51 -9.28
C ILE A 31 8.73 6.61 -8.43
N ARG A 32 9.35 5.94 -7.45
CA ARG A 32 8.70 4.94 -6.60
C ARG A 32 8.36 5.51 -5.23
N MET A 33 7.16 5.18 -4.78
CA MET A 33 6.61 5.45 -3.47
C MET A 33 6.32 4.12 -2.77
N TRP A 34 6.83 3.96 -1.56
CA TRP A 34 6.33 2.94 -0.64
C TRP A 34 5.14 3.54 0.09
N VAL A 35 3.99 2.85 0.07
CA VAL A 35 2.76 3.33 0.71
C VAL A 35 2.23 2.27 1.67
N ALA A 36 2.04 2.64 2.92
CA ALA A 36 1.23 1.90 3.89
C ALA A 36 -0.14 2.59 3.98
N LEU A 37 -1.22 1.83 3.86
CA LEU A 37 -2.59 2.38 3.74
C LEU A 37 -3.14 3.03 5.02
N THR A 38 -2.58 2.66 6.16
CA THR A 38 -2.84 3.22 7.50
C THR A 38 -1.48 3.47 8.15
N GLY A 39 -1.44 3.79 9.44
CA GLY A 39 -0.21 3.87 10.22
C GLY A 39 0.68 2.65 9.99
N SER A 40 1.93 2.89 9.58
CA SER A 40 2.84 1.82 9.17
C SER A 40 3.19 0.87 10.31
N VAL A 41 2.89 1.20 11.57
CA VAL A 41 2.97 0.24 12.69
C VAL A 41 2.16 -1.04 12.43
N ALA A 42 1.00 -0.94 11.76
CA ALA A 42 0.06 -2.04 11.55
C ALA A 42 -0.17 -2.42 10.07
N ALA A 43 0.34 -1.62 9.12
CA ALA A 43 0.22 -1.89 7.68
C ALA A 43 1.59 -2.13 7.03
N PRO A 44 1.69 -3.01 6.00
CA PRO A 44 2.91 -3.17 5.23
C PRO A 44 3.04 -2.06 4.18
N PHE A 45 4.27 -1.72 3.82
CA PHE A 45 4.53 -0.88 2.67
C PHE A 45 4.39 -1.65 1.34
N ALA A 46 3.46 -1.24 0.48
CA ALA A 46 3.35 -1.68 -0.90
C ALA A 46 4.05 -0.68 -1.84
N PRO A 47 4.78 -1.15 -2.87
CA PRO A 47 5.42 -0.26 -3.84
C PRO A 47 4.41 0.22 -4.89
N TRP A 48 4.43 1.51 -5.17
CA TRP A 48 3.70 2.19 -6.22
C TRP A 48 4.66 3.10 -6.99
N TRP A 49 4.47 3.26 -8.29
CA TRP A 49 5.23 4.23 -9.08
C TRP A 49 4.32 5.33 -9.59
N LEU A 50 4.84 6.53 -9.79
CA LEU A 50 4.06 7.63 -10.36
C LEU A 50 3.55 7.32 -11.79
N GLY A 51 4.23 6.42 -12.52
CA GLY A 51 3.78 5.95 -13.82
C GLY A 51 2.62 4.95 -13.80
N VAL A 52 2.22 4.45 -12.62
CA VAL A 52 1.08 3.52 -12.50
C VAL A 52 -0.21 4.21 -12.98
N THR A 53 -1.05 3.48 -13.69
CA THR A 53 -2.26 4.04 -14.33
C THR A 53 -3.55 3.76 -13.57
N SER A 54 -3.53 2.89 -12.56
CA SER A 54 -4.70 2.59 -11.74
C SER A 54 -4.32 2.01 -10.37
N VAL A 55 -5.23 2.09 -9.41
CA VAL A 55 -5.11 1.50 -8.06
C VAL A 55 -6.20 0.45 -7.89
N LEU A 56 -5.93 -0.60 -7.11
CA LEU A 56 -6.94 -1.61 -6.77
C LEU A 56 -8.12 -0.99 -6.00
N LEU A 57 -9.33 -1.50 -6.23
CA LEU A 57 -10.54 -0.98 -5.58
C LEU A 57 -10.47 -1.08 -4.05
N GLU A 58 -9.80 -2.10 -3.54
CA GLU A 58 -9.60 -2.32 -2.11
C GLU A 58 -8.68 -1.26 -1.45
N PHE A 59 -7.89 -0.55 -2.27
CA PHE A 59 -6.87 0.42 -1.84
C PHE A 59 -7.30 1.87 -2.08
N VAL A 60 -8.46 2.11 -2.67
CA VAL A 60 -9.02 3.46 -2.83
C VAL A 60 -9.96 3.79 -1.68
N GLN A 61 -10.31 5.08 -1.53
CA GLN A 61 -11.10 5.57 -0.42
C GLN A 61 -12.57 5.08 -0.49
N HIS A 62 -13.03 4.31 0.49
CA HIS A 62 -14.44 3.95 0.59
C HIS A 62 -15.25 5.03 1.32
N ARG A 63 -16.42 5.35 0.77
CA ARG A 63 -17.30 6.41 1.26
C ARG A 63 -17.96 6.02 2.58
N TYR A 64 -18.40 4.77 2.77
CA TYR A 64 -19.10 4.36 4.00
C TYR A 64 -18.26 4.45 5.29
N LEU A 65 -16.97 4.74 5.20
CA LEU A 65 -16.06 4.96 6.34
C LEU A 65 -15.71 6.44 6.55
N MET A 66 -16.37 7.36 5.83
CA MET A 66 -16.14 8.80 5.92
C MET A 66 -17.29 9.49 6.66
N MET A 67 -16.94 10.43 7.54
CA MET A 67 -17.92 11.24 8.25
C MET A 67 -18.76 12.04 7.25
N GLY A 68 -20.09 12.04 7.44
CA GLY A 68 -21.03 12.73 6.55
C GLY A 68 -21.32 12.02 5.22
N ALA A 69 -20.72 10.86 4.95
CA ALA A 69 -20.95 10.10 3.72
C ALA A 69 -22.42 9.73 3.46
N SER A 70 -23.16 9.46 4.53
CA SER A 70 -24.57 9.04 4.48
C SER A 70 -25.52 10.14 3.99
N SER A 71 -25.11 11.41 4.00
CA SER A 71 -25.95 12.53 3.56
C SER A 71 -25.91 12.79 2.05
N SER A 72 -25.21 11.96 1.27
CA SER A 72 -25.06 12.10 -0.17
C SER A 72 -25.47 10.80 -0.90
N PHE A 73 -25.86 10.91 -2.18
CA PHE A 73 -26.11 9.74 -3.02
C PHE A 73 -24.80 9.10 -3.51
N LEU A 74 -24.77 7.77 -3.63
CA LEU A 74 -23.63 7.06 -4.21
C LEU A 74 -23.72 7.09 -5.74
N ASN A 75 -22.79 7.75 -6.41
CA ASN A 75 -22.68 7.68 -7.86
C ASN A 75 -22.48 6.20 -8.30
N SER A 76 -23.24 5.77 -9.31
CA SER A 76 -23.25 4.40 -9.85
C SER A 76 -21.86 3.87 -10.19
N ASP A 77 -20.97 4.76 -10.60
CA ASP A 77 -19.61 4.42 -11.05
C ASP A 77 -18.73 3.91 -9.91
N PHE A 78 -19.08 4.24 -8.66
CA PHE A 78 -18.35 3.84 -7.46
C PHE A 78 -18.98 2.66 -6.72
N ARG A 79 -20.05 2.05 -7.24
CA ARG A 79 -20.72 0.94 -6.54
C ARG A 79 -19.83 -0.29 -6.35
N MET A 80 -19.01 -0.62 -7.34
CA MET A 80 -18.09 -1.77 -7.24
C MET A 80 -16.96 -1.49 -6.26
N GLN A 81 -16.50 -0.24 -6.19
CA GLN A 81 -15.55 0.20 -5.17
C GLN A 81 -16.14 -0.01 -3.77
N GLU A 82 -17.33 0.53 -3.51
CA GLU A 82 -17.99 0.38 -2.20
C GLU A 82 -18.31 -1.09 -1.86
N ALA A 83 -18.52 -1.95 -2.85
CA ALA A 83 -18.75 -3.38 -2.65
C ALA A 83 -17.48 -4.19 -2.37
N SER A 84 -16.29 -3.62 -2.64
CA SER A 84 -15.01 -4.30 -2.43
C SER A 84 -14.63 -4.33 -0.94
N VAL A 85 -13.62 -5.15 -0.62
CA VAL A 85 -13.03 -5.17 0.72
C VAL A 85 -12.19 -3.91 0.90
N PHE A 86 -12.46 -3.10 1.92
CA PHE A 86 -11.58 -1.97 2.19
C PHE A 86 -10.33 -2.41 2.97
N ALA A 87 -9.16 -2.34 2.33
CA ALA A 87 -7.89 -2.73 2.93
C ALA A 87 -7.55 -1.89 4.16
N GLY A 88 -7.87 -0.59 4.16
CA GLY A 88 -7.66 0.27 5.33
C GLY A 88 -8.37 -0.26 6.58
N ARG A 89 -9.61 -0.76 6.46
CA ARG A 89 -10.35 -1.34 7.60
C ARG A 89 -9.69 -2.59 8.17
N ILE A 90 -9.03 -3.39 7.33
CA ILE A 90 -8.29 -4.58 7.79
C ILE A 90 -7.09 -4.16 8.61
N PHE A 91 -6.29 -3.19 8.13
CA PHE A 91 -5.11 -2.74 8.85
C PHE A 91 -5.45 -1.92 10.11
N GLU A 92 -6.54 -1.16 10.11
CA GLU A 92 -7.10 -0.56 11.32
C GLU A 92 -7.49 -1.62 12.36
N ARG A 93 -8.14 -2.71 11.93
CA ARG A 93 -8.48 -3.82 12.84
C ARG A 93 -7.22 -4.44 13.45
N ILE A 94 -6.15 -4.61 12.66
CA ILE A 94 -4.86 -5.10 13.16
C ILE A 94 -4.28 -4.13 14.20
N LEU A 95 -4.30 -2.82 13.92
CA LEU A 95 -3.83 -1.80 14.87
C LEU A 95 -4.54 -1.92 16.22
N TYR A 96 -5.88 -2.00 16.22
CA TYR A 96 -6.62 -2.13 17.47
C TYR A 96 -6.39 -3.46 18.19
N TYR A 97 -6.16 -4.57 17.47
CA TYR A 97 -5.73 -5.82 18.11
C TYR A 97 -4.35 -5.67 18.74
N MET A 98 -3.39 -5.05 18.06
CA MET A 98 -2.07 -4.78 18.61
C MET A 98 -2.16 -3.94 19.89
N CYS A 99 -3.01 -2.91 19.92
CA CYS A 99 -3.25 -2.09 21.10
C CYS A 99 -3.83 -2.87 22.29
N SER A 100 -4.52 -3.99 22.06
CA SER A 100 -5.10 -4.81 23.13
C SER A 100 -4.07 -5.59 23.96
N ALA A 101 -2.93 -5.94 23.34
CA ALA A 101 -1.81 -6.63 23.98
C ALA A 101 -0.49 -6.32 23.23
N PRO A 102 0.04 -5.10 23.38
CA PRO A 102 1.14 -4.60 22.54
C PRO A 102 2.42 -5.43 22.68
N ASP A 103 2.78 -5.86 23.88
CA ASP A 103 3.98 -6.67 24.12
C ASP A 103 3.93 -8.04 23.42
N ALA A 104 2.72 -8.58 23.21
CA ALA A 104 2.51 -9.85 22.55
C ALA A 104 2.46 -9.70 21.03
N PHE A 105 1.73 -8.70 20.53
CA PHE A 105 1.42 -8.58 19.11
C PHE A 105 2.42 -7.74 18.32
N LEU A 106 3.00 -6.68 18.93
CA LEU A 106 3.90 -5.78 18.21
C LEU A 106 5.10 -6.51 17.57
N PRO A 107 5.82 -7.41 18.27
CA PRO A 107 6.94 -8.12 17.66
C PRO A 107 6.52 -9.02 16.50
N VAL A 108 5.43 -9.77 16.68
CA VAL A 108 4.93 -10.75 15.70
C VAL A 108 4.44 -10.06 14.43
N VAL A 109 3.59 -9.03 14.58
CA VAL A 109 3.08 -8.27 13.44
C VAL A 109 4.21 -7.55 12.72
N THR A 110 5.15 -6.94 13.45
CA THR A 110 6.31 -6.28 12.83
C THR A 110 7.15 -7.25 12.01
N ASP A 111 7.40 -8.46 12.51
CA ASP A 111 8.15 -9.48 11.77
C ASP A 111 7.44 -9.87 10.46
N MET A 112 6.13 -10.13 10.52
CA MET A 112 5.32 -10.44 9.33
C MET A 112 5.33 -9.32 8.29
N LEU A 113 5.15 -8.06 8.73
CA LEU A 113 5.11 -6.90 7.84
C LEU A 113 6.48 -6.62 7.23
N THR A 114 7.56 -6.65 8.02
CA THR A 114 8.92 -6.40 7.52
C THR A 114 9.43 -7.54 6.64
N GLY A 115 9.02 -8.79 6.91
CA GLY A 115 9.27 -9.94 6.05
C GLY A 115 8.59 -9.81 4.68
N PHE A 116 7.32 -9.39 4.66
CA PHE A 116 6.62 -9.09 3.41
C PHE A 116 7.32 -7.96 2.62
N GLU A 117 7.74 -6.89 3.29
CA GLU A 117 8.45 -5.77 2.67
C GLU A 117 9.83 -6.16 2.15
N ALA A 118 10.53 -7.07 2.82
CA ALA A 118 11.81 -7.62 2.35
C ALA A 118 11.62 -8.37 1.04
N GLN A 119 10.62 -9.24 0.96
CA GLN A 119 10.27 -9.93 -0.29
C GLN A 119 9.91 -8.95 -1.41
N SER A 120 9.17 -7.87 -1.09
CA SER A 120 8.91 -6.80 -2.06
C SER A 120 10.23 -6.22 -2.58
N ARG A 121 11.17 -5.87 -1.68
CA ARG A 121 12.46 -5.27 -2.06
C ARG A 121 13.29 -6.15 -2.98
N ASP A 122 13.36 -7.44 -2.71
CA ASP A 122 14.15 -8.39 -3.50
C ASP A 122 13.60 -8.53 -4.93
N ASP A 123 12.28 -8.38 -5.09
CA ASP A 123 11.59 -8.44 -6.38
C ASP A 123 11.56 -7.11 -7.15
N LEU A 124 12.04 -5.98 -6.61
CA LEU A 124 11.86 -4.68 -7.28
C LEU A 124 12.80 -4.45 -8.46
N ASP A 125 14.03 -4.95 -8.36
CA ASP A 125 15.11 -4.61 -9.30
C ASP A 125 14.78 -5.01 -10.74
N TRP A 126 14.15 -6.17 -10.95
CA TRP A 126 13.75 -6.62 -12.28
C TRP A 126 12.63 -5.75 -12.88
N ALA A 127 11.67 -5.32 -12.05
CA ALA A 127 10.54 -4.50 -12.48
C ALA A 127 11.01 -3.10 -12.90
N GLU A 128 11.89 -2.48 -12.11
CA GLU A 128 12.45 -1.16 -12.41
C GLU A 128 13.39 -1.18 -13.61
N LYS A 129 14.26 -2.20 -13.73
CA LYS A 129 15.10 -2.38 -14.92
C LYS A 129 14.27 -2.61 -16.18
N GLY A 130 13.23 -3.43 -16.08
CA GLY A 130 12.29 -3.69 -17.18
C GLY A 130 11.59 -2.41 -17.65
N ALA A 131 11.02 -1.64 -16.72
CA ALA A 131 10.34 -0.39 -17.03
C ALA A 131 11.28 0.64 -17.66
N ARG A 132 12.51 0.79 -17.13
CA ARG A 132 13.51 1.70 -17.69
C ARG A 132 13.91 1.31 -19.12
N ALA A 133 14.15 0.02 -19.37
CA ALA A 133 14.51 -0.46 -20.70
C ALA A 133 13.38 -0.25 -21.72
N LEU A 134 12.12 -0.31 -21.30
CA LEU A 134 10.96 -0.01 -22.14
C LEU A 134 10.88 1.50 -22.46
N ILE A 135 11.08 2.35 -21.46
CA ILE A 135 11.11 3.81 -21.62
C ILE A 135 12.24 4.24 -22.56
N GLU A 136 13.44 3.69 -22.40
CA GLU A 136 14.61 3.98 -23.26
C GLU A 136 14.37 3.61 -24.72
N LYS A 137 13.52 2.61 -24.98
CA LYS A 137 13.10 2.21 -26.34
C LYS A 137 11.91 3.00 -26.87
N GLY A 138 11.37 3.93 -26.08
CA GLY A 138 10.20 4.75 -26.43
C GLY A 138 8.85 4.10 -26.12
N ASP A 139 8.81 2.90 -25.53
CA ASP A 139 7.57 2.20 -25.18
C ASP A 139 7.16 2.49 -23.73
N ARG A 140 6.77 3.75 -23.49
CA ARG A 140 6.39 4.23 -22.16
C ARG A 140 5.11 3.57 -21.66
N ASP A 141 4.17 3.25 -22.54
CA ASP A 141 2.90 2.62 -22.15
C ASP A 141 3.13 1.19 -21.63
N ALA A 142 3.98 0.39 -22.28
CA ALA A 142 4.34 -0.92 -21.75
C ALA A 142 5.03 -0.83 -20.39
N ALA A 143 5.89 0.18 -20.17
CA ALA A 143 6.52 0.42 -18.87
C ALA A 143 5.46 0.68 -17.78
N LYS A 144 4.48 1.54 -18.07
CA LYS A 144 3.37 1.83 -17.14
C LYS A 144 2.52 0.61 -16.86
N THR A 145 2.21 -0.21 -17.87
CA THR A 145 1.48 -1.48 -17.70
C THR A 145 2.25 -2.44 -16.80
N LEU A 146 3.55 -2.59 -16.99
CA LEU A 146 4.41 -3.43 -16.15
C LEU A 146 4.40 -2.97 -14.69
N LEU A 147 4.65 -1.68 -14.44
CA LEU A 147 4.67 -1.11 -13.10
C LEU A 147 3.30 -1.22 -12.41
N THR A 148 2.22 -0.99 -13.16
CA THR A 148 0.84 -1.14 -12.67
C THR A 148 0.56 -2.58 -12.25
N HIS A 149 0.88 -3.54 -13.12
CA HIS A 149 0.68 -4.96 -12.83
C HIS A 149 1.46 -5.42 -11.59
N TYR A 150 2.72 -5.00 -11.46
CA TYR A 150 3.52 -5.32 -10.29
C TYR A 150 2.92 -4.71 -9.01
N SER A 151 2.54 -3.43 -9.05
CA SER A 151 1.95 -2.73 -7.90
C SER A 151 0.66 -3.40 -7.44
N HIS A 152 -0.23 -3.73 -8.39
CA HIS A 152 -1.47 -4.47 -8.11
C HIS A 152 -1.19 -5.84 -7.50
N THR A 153 -0.22 -6.58 -8.04
CA THR A 153 0.16 -7.90 -7.52
C THR A 153 0.67 -7.82 -6.09
N ARG A 154 1.55 -6.86 -5.78
CA ARG A 154 2.04 -6.68 -4.41
C ARG A 154 0.95 -6.18 -3.48
N ALA A 155 0.09 -5.25 -3.90
CA ALA A 155 -1.02 -4.75 -3.11
C ALA A 155 -2.03 -5.87 -2.77
N ALA A 156 -2.39 -6.72 -3.73
CA ALA A 156 -3.23 -7.89 -3.47
C ALA A 156 -2.59 -8.85 -2.45
N LYS A 157 -1.30 -9.13 -2.57
CA LYS A 157 -0.58 -9.96 -1.58
C LYS A 157 -0.53 -9.31 -0.19
N ALA A 158 -0.33 -7.99 -0.12
CA ALA A 158 -0.36 -7.26 1.15
C ALA A 158 -1.73 -7.39 1.83
N LEU A 159 -2.82 -7.31 1.05
CA LEU A 159 -4.17 -7.51 1.55
C LEU A 159 -4.36 -8.93 2.12
N GLU A 160 -3.87 -9.97 1.44
CA GLU A 160 -3.94 -11.35 1.95
C GLU A 160 -3.13 -11.56 3.24
N VAL A 161 -1.95 -10.93 3.36
CA VAL A 161 -1.20 -10.90 4.62
C VAL A 161 -2.02 -10.22 5.72
N GLY A 162 -2.63 -9.07 5.43
CA GLY A 162 -3.51 -8.37 6.37
C GLY A 162 -4.68 -9.23 6.84
N LYS A 163 -5.38 -9.90 5.93
CA LYS A 163 -6.46 -10.85 6.28
C LYS A 163 -5.95 -11.96 7.20
N THR A 164 -4.81 -12.56 6.85
CA THR A 164 -4.21 -13.64 7.64
C THR A 164 -3.87 -13.19 9.07
N ILE A 165 -3.34 -11.98 9.24
CA ILE A 165 -3.05 -11.42 10.57
C ILE A 165 -4.33 -11.14 11.34
N ALA A 166 -5.35 -10.58 10.68
CA ALA A 166 -6.59 -10.16 11.33
C ALA A 166 -7.52 -11.33 11.74
N ASP A 167 -7.32 -12.51 11.15
CA ASP A 167 -8.14 -13.70 11.39
C ASP A 167 -7.42 -14.79 12.23
N ALA A 168 -6.17 -14.54 12.65
CA ALA A 168 -5.39 -15.40 13.55
C ALA A 168 -5.83 -15.28 15.01
#